data_AF-A0A6L8W749-F1
#
_entry.id   AF-A0A6L8W749-F1
#
_cell.length_a   1.000
_cell.length_b   1.000
_cell.length_c   1.000
_cell.angle_alpha   90.00
_cell.angle_beta   90.00
_cell.angle_gamma   90.00
#
_symmetry.space_group_name_H-M   'P 1'
#
loop_
_entity.id
_entity.type
_entity.pdbx_description
1 polymer ?
#
loop_
_entity_poly.entity_id
_entity_poly.type
_entity_poly.pdbx_seq_one_letter_code
_entity_poly.pdbx_strand_id
1 'polypeptide(L)'
;MGPGITRAAAHQQLAKVTGRKIAETETPAPPPSCLAHVWSWFMALLPLHAAGVLPRPAAIAEDIEARFGLHPTGFEIALLLDLFALWQRKAAMHKKDLENGK
;
A
#
# COMPACT_ATOMS: atom_id res chain seq x y z
N MET A 1 20.70 9.53 -21.21
CA MET A 1 19.81 8.67 -20.41
C MET A 1 20.64 7.48 -19.94
N GLY A 2 20.99 7.41 -18.66
CA GLY A 2 21.79 6.30 -18.13
C GLY A 2 20.93 5.03 -17.99
N PRO A 3 21.52 3.82 -18.11
CA PRO A 3 20.77 2.58 -17.94
C PRO A 3 20.21 2.51 -16.52
N GLY A 4 18.88 2.45 -16.40
CA GLY A 4 18.22 2.28 -15.12
C GLY A 4 18.67 0.97 -14.46
N ILE A 5 19.12 1.05 -13.21
CA ILE A 5 19.54 -0.13 -12.45
C ILE A 5 18.30 -1.00 -12.24
N THR A 6 18.38 -2.27 -12.61
CA THR A 6 17.26 -3.20 -12.40
C THR A 6 17.04 -3.42 -10.91
N ARG A 7 15.79 -3.70 -10.51
CA ARG A 7 15.43 -3.95 -9.10
C ARG A 7 16.30 -5.02 -8.46
N ALA A 8 16.67 -6.05 -9.22
CA ALA A 8 17.59 -7.11 -8.78
C ALA A 8 18.99 -6.58 -8.45
N ALA A 9 19.54 -5.69 -9.29
CA ALA A 9 20.84 -5.07 -9.05
C ALA A 9 20.79 -4.12 -7.83
N ALA A 10 19.68 -3.41 -7.62
CA ALA A 10 19.48 -2.58 -6.42
C ALA A 10 19.39 -3.43 -5.14
N HIS A 11 18.67 -4.56 -5.16
CA HIS A 11 18.61 -5.48 -4.02
C HIS A 11 19.98 -6.11 -3.71
N GLN A 12 20.76 -6.47 -4.73
CA GLN A 12 22.13 -6.96 -4.54
C GLN A 12 23.06 -5.91 -3.92
N GLN A 13 22.95 -4.65 -4.33
CA GLN A 13 23.74 -3.56 -3.73
C GLN A 13 23.36 -3.36 -2.27
N LEU A 14 22.07 -3.36 -1.95
CA LEU A 14 21.61 -3.27 -0.56
C LEU A 14 22.08 -4.45 0.29
N ALA A 15 22.04 -5.68 -0.23
CA ALA A 15 22.53 -6.86 0.49
C ALA A 15 24.05 -6.78 0.78
N LYS A 16 24.84 -6.24 -0.17
CA LYS A 16 26.27 -6.00 0.01
C LYS A 16 26.56 -4.97 1.11
N VAL A 17 25.77 -3.89 1.18
CA VAL A 17 25.99 -2.80 2.14
C VAL A 17 25.52 -3.16 3.55
N THR A 18 24.41 -3.91 3.67
CA THR A 18 23.77 -4.18 4.96
C THR A 18 24.16 -5.54 5.58
N GLY A 19 24.85 -6.41 4.83
CA GLY A 19 25.24 -7.75 5.28
C GLY A 19 24.07 -8.72 5.50
N ARG A 20 22.83 -8.27 5.26
CA ARG A 20 21.62 -9.08 5.33
C ARG A 20 21.24 -9.49 3.92
N LYS A 21 21.08 -10.80 3.71
CA LYS A 21 20.31 -11.31 2.56
C LYS A 21 18.91 -10.74 2.74
N ILE A 22 18.53 -9.77 1.90
CA ILE A 22 17.12 -9.44 1.73
C ILE A 22 16.54 -10.76 1.25
N ALA A 23 15.76 -11.43 2.10
CA ALA A 23 14.99 -12.58 1.67
C ALA A 23 14.33 -12.16 0.36
N GLU A 24 14.42 -12.96 -0.70
CA GLU A 24 13.57 -12.80 -1.87
C GLU A 24 12.15 -12.95 -1.33
N THR A 25 11.64 -11.84 -0.80
CA THR A 25 10.40 -11.78 -0.08
C THR A 25 9.38 -12.04 -1.14
N GLU A 26 8.81 -13.25 -1.06
CA GLU A 26 7.57 -13.70 -1.67
C GLU A 26 6.91 -12.51 -2.34
N THR A 27 7.14 -12.38 -3.66
CA THR A 27 6.42 -11.36 -4.42
C THR A 27 4.96 -11.63 -4.11
N PRO A 28 4.26 -10.74 -3.38
CA PRO A 28 2.90 -11.03 -3.01
C PRO A 28 2.17 -11.27 -4.32
N ALA A 29 1.50 -12.41 -4.42
CA ALA A 29 0.78 -12.77 -5.63
C ALA A 29 -0.08 -11.56 -6.03
N PRO A 30 -0.03 -11.14 -7.31
CA PRO A 30 -0.84 -10.01 -7.73
C PRO A 30 -2.29 -10.30 -7.33
N PRO A 31 -3.03 -9.28 -6.89
CA PRO A 31 -4.43 -9.48 -6.57
C PRO A 31 -5.13 -10.09 -7.80
N PRO A 32 -6.16 -10.94 -7.61
CA PRO A 32 -6.99 -11.42 -8.71
C PRO A 32 -7.36 -10.25 -9.63
N SER A 33 -7.39 -10.47 -10.95
CA SER A 33 -7.61 -9.39 -11.92
C SER A 33 -8.91 -8.61 -11.66
N CYS A 34 -9.93 -9.27 -11.11
CA CYS A 34 -11.20 -8.67 -10.70
C CYS A 34 -11.11 -7.76 -9.46
N LEU A 35 -9.98 -7.68 -8.77
CA LEU A 35 -9.74 -6.79 -7.62
C LEU A 35 -8.58 -5.82 -7.85
N ALA A 36 -7.96 -5.87 -9.04
CA ALA A 36 -6.85 -5.00 -9.39
C ALA A 36 -7.24 -3.51 -9.34
N HIS A 37 -8.50 -3.19 -9.67
CA HIS A 37 -9.00 -1.82 -9.59
C HIS A 37 -9.14 -1.33 -8.14
N VAL A 38 -9.58 -2.19 -7.21
CA VAL A 38 -9.65 -1.83 -5.78
C VAL A 38 -8.25 -1.51 -5.24
N TRP A 39 -7.24 -2.29 -5.63
CA TRP A 39 -5.86 -2.01 -5.27
C TRP A 39 -5.36 -0.68 -5.86
N SER A 40 -5.72 -0.39 -7.12
CA SER A 40 -5.40 0.89 -7.76
C SER A 40 -6.04 2.07 -7.03
N TRP A 41 -7.31 1.96 -6.67
CA TRP A 41 -8.04 2.97 -5.89
C TRP A 41 -7.38 3.19 -4.54
N PHE A 42 -7.06 2.12 -3.82
CA PHE A 42 -6.38 2.20 -2.53
C PHE A 42 -5.07 3.00 -2.63
N MET A 43 -4.21 2.67 -3.58
CA MET A 43 -2.93 3.35 -3.78
C MET A 43 -3.09 4.83 -4.15
N ALA A 44 -4.09 5.15 -4.97
CA ALA A 44 -4.38 6.53 -5.36
C ALA A 44 -4.92 7.36 -4.18
N LEU A 45 -5.78 6.77 -3.35
CA LEU A 45 -6.45 7.42 -2.24
C LEU A 45 -5.61 7.44 -0.95
N LEU A 46 -4.55 6.63 -0.89
CA LEU A 46 -3.66 6.53 0.28
C LEU A 46 -3.17 7.89 0.80
N PRO A 47 -2.68 8.84 -0.03
CA PRO A 47 -2.21 10.13 0.47
C PRO A 47 -3.30 10.99 1.11
N LEU A 48 -4.56 10.81 0.70
CA LEU A 48 -5.70 11.56 1.24
C LEU A 48 -6.11 11.03 2.61
N HIS A 49 -6.02 9.70 2.79
CA HIS A 49 -6.53 9.00 3.97
C HIS A 49 -5.44 8.47 4.90
N ALA A 50 -4.17 8.76 4.63
CA ALA A 50 -3.02 8.32 5.44
C ALA A 50 -2.92 9.01 6.81
N ALA A 51 -3.75 10.00 7.11
CA ALA A 51 -3.67 10.84 8.31
C ALA A 51 -4.08 10.15 9.64
N GLY A 52 -4.16 8.82 9.67
CA GLY A 52 -4.38 8.03 10.91
C GLY A 52 -5.83 7.96 11.41
N VAL A 53 -6.77 8.66 10.75
CA VAL A 53 -8.21 8.48 10.98
C VAL A 53 -8.77 7.65 9.84
N LEU A 54 -9.56 6.63 10.16
CA LEU A 54 -10.23 5.83 9.13
C LEU A 54 -11.24 6.71 8.36
N PRO A 55 -11.21 6.70 7.02
CA PRO A 55 -12.18 7.45 6.23
C PRO A 55 -13.60 6.95 6.44
N ARG A 56 -14.56 7.87 6.30
CA ARG A 56 -15.98 7.50 6.28
C ARG A 56 -16.32 6.80 4.96
N PRO A 57 -17.19 5.78 4.95
CA PRO A 57 -17.59 5.08 3.72
C PRO A 57 -18.05 6.02 2.60
N ALA A 58 -18.85 7.03 2.92
CA ALA A 58 -19.34 8.01 1.96
C ALA A 58 -18.21 8.84 1.33
N ALA A 59 -17.21 9.24 2.12
CA ALA A 59 -16.07 10.00 1.60
C ALA A 59 -15.24 9.18 0.60
N ILE A 60 -15.06 7.88 0.86
CA ILE A 60 -14.38 6.98 -0.08
C ILE A 60 -15.17 6.89 -1.39
N ALA A 61 -16.50 6.76 -1.31
CA ALA A 61 -17.34 6.67 -2.49
C ALA A 61 -17.28 7.96 -3.33
N GLU A 62 -17.39 9.12 -2.69
CA GLU A 62 -17.26 10.44 -3.32
C GLU A 62 -15.88 10.63 -3.97
N ASP A 63 -14.80 10.23 -3.29
CA ASP A 63 -13.45 10.33 -3.84
C ASP A 63 -13.23 9.41 -5.05
N ILE A 64 -13.81 8.21 -5.04
CA ILE A 64 -13.72 7.27 -6.17
C ILE A 64 -14.48 7.82 -7.36
N GLU A 65 -15.69 8.33 -7.14
CA GLU A 65 -16.51 8.91 -8.19
C GLU A 65 -15.83 10.14 -8.79
N ALA A 66 -15.34 11.06 -7.95
CA ALA A 66 -14.67 12.27 -8.40
C ALA A 66 -13.39 11.98 -9.21
N ARG A 67 -12.66 10.92 -8.87
CA ARG A 67 -11.33 10.65 -9.43
C ARG A 67 -11.33 9.62 -10.56
N PHE A 68 -12.28 8.69 -10.56
CA PHE A 68 -12.36 7.60 -11.53
C PHE A 68 -13.66 7.60 -12.34
N GLY A 69 -14.67 8.40 -11.96
CA GLY A 69 -15.97 8.43 -12.63
C GLY A 69 -16.77 7.14 -12.47
N LEU A 70 -16.52 6.39 -11.38
CA LEU A 70 -17.13 5.10 -11.11
C LEU A 70 -17.84 5.14 -9.75
N HIS A 71 -19.00 4.47 -9.66
CA HIS A 71 -19.68 4.27 -8.38
C HIS A 71 -19.23 2.93 -7.77
N PRO A 72 -18.50 2.95 -6.63
CA PRO A 72 -18.09 1.73 -5.97
C PRO A 72 -19.29 1.05 -5.29
N THR A 73 -19.26 -0.26 -5.27
CA THR A 73 -20.19 -1.11 -4.54
C THR A 73 -19.89 -1.10 -3.04
N GLY A 74 -20.87 -1.50 -2.22
CA GLY A 74 -20.67 -1.65 -0.77
C GLY A 74 -19.54 -2.62 -0.40
N PHE A 75 -19.34 -3.68 -1.19
CA PHE A 75 -18.24 -4.63 -1.00
C PHE A 75 -16.86 -3.99 -1.24
N GLU A 76 -16.71 -3.21 -2.31
CA GLU A 76 -15.44 -2.54 -2.61
C GLU A 76 -15.10 -1.46 -1.58
N ILE A 77 -16.11 -0.73 -1.11
CA ILE A 77 -15.94 0.24 -0.01
C ILE A 77 -15.46 -0.47 1.26
N ALA A 78 -16.08 -1.60 1.62
CA ALA A 78 -15.67 -2.38 2.78
C ALA A 78 -14.21 -2.87 2.64
N LEU A 79 -13.84 -3.39 1.47
CA LEU A 79 -12.49 -3.86 1.20
C LEU A 79 -11.45 -2.71 1.30
N LEU A 80 -11.78 -1.52 0.84
CA LEU A 80 -10.91 -0.34 0.97
C LEU A 80 -10.74 0.09 2.43
N LEU A 81 -11.82 0.06 3.23
CA LEU A 81 -11.74 0.36 4.66
C LEU A 81 -10.80 -0.61 5.38
N ASP A 82 -10.90 -1.90 5.06
CA ASP A 82 -9.99 -2.92 5.61
C ASP A 82 -8.54 -2.66 5.21
N LEU A 83 -8.28 -2.29 3.95
CA LEU A 83 -6.94 -1.93 3.48
C LEU A 83 -6.37 -0.70 4.20
N PHE A 84 -7.18 0.34 4.42
CA PHE A 84 -6.75 1.50 5.20
C PHE A 84 -6.48 1.15 6.67
N ALA A 85 -7.33 0.31 7.27
CA ALA A 85 -7.13 -0.15 8.65
C ALA A 85 -5.83 -0.96 8.78
N LEU A 86 -5.56 -1.85 7.84
CA LEU A 86 -4.31 -2.64 7.79
C LEU A 86 -3.09 -1.73 7.62
N TRP A 87 -3.16 -0.73 6.75
CA TRP A 87 -2.09 0.23 6.56
C TRP A 87 -1.78 1.01 7.84
N GLN A 88 -2.81 1.55 8.51
CA GLN A 88 -2.65 2.30 9.75
C GLN A 88 -2.07 1.41 10.87
N ARG A 89 -2.52 0.15 11.00
CA ARG A 89 -1.95 -0.81 11.95
C ARG A 89 -0.47 -1.08 11.68
N LYS A 90 -0.10 -1.29 10.41
CA LYS A 90 1.30 -1.50 10.01
C LYS A 90 2.17 -0.28 10.28
N ALA A 91 1.67 0.92 9.98
CA ALA A 91 2.37 2.17 10.27
C ALA A 91 2.58 2.37 11.79
N ALA A 92 1.56 2.07 12.60
CA ALA A 92 1.65 2.15 14.05
C ALA A 92 2.64 1.11 14.64
N MET A 93 2.66 -0.10 14.11
CA MET A 93 3.62 -1.14 14.51
C MET A 93 5.06 -0.71 14.20
N HIS A 94 5.32 -0.22 12.99
CA HIS A 94 6.63 0.28 12.60
C HIS A 94 7.10 1.46 13.48
N LYS A 95 6.17 2.34 13.88
CA LYS A 95 6.48 3.42 14.83
C LYS A 95 6.88 2.88 16.20
N LYS A 96 6.15 1.90 16.74
CA LYS A 96 6.47 1.25 18.03
C LYS A 96 7.81 0.50 17.99
N ASP A 97 8.13 -0.15 16.88
CA ASP A 97 9.42 -0.85 16.71
C ASP A 97 10.59 0.13 16.72
N LEU A 98 10.43 1.32 16.12
CA LEU A 98 11.40 2.41 16.16
C LEU A 98 11.55 3.03 17.55
N GLU A 99 10.47 3.09 18.35
CA GLU A 99 10.47 3.66 19.71
C GLU A 99 11.00 2.67 20.77
N ASN A 100 10.85 1.35 20.57
CA ASN A 100 11.15 0.32 21.60
C ASN A 100 12.49 -0.42 21.46
N GLY A 101 13.27 -0.27 20.38
CA GLY A 101 14.65 -0.77 20.39
C GLY A 101 15.29 -1.09 19.04
N LYS A 102 16.20 -0.21 18.61
CA LYS A 102 17.65 -0.46 18.46
C LYS A 102 18.36 0.77 17.94
#